data_AF-A0A1I5EIH5-F1
#
_entry.id   AF-A0A1I5EIH5-F1
#
_cell.length_a   1.000
_cell.length_b   1.000
_cell.length_c   1.000
_cell.angle_alpha   90.00
_cell.angle_beta   90.00
_cell.angle_gamma   90.00
#
_symmetry.space_group_name_H-M   'P 1'
#
loop_
_entity.id
_entity.type
_entity.pdbx_description
1 polymer ?
#
loop_
_entity_poly.entity_id
_entity_poly.type
_entity_poly.pdbx_seq_one_letter_code
_entity_poly.pdbx_strand_id
1 'polypeptide(L)'
;MFYSTSDNNTLGTEIGSYSLRTVYLNINIPIDSVSDQLELSEAIILFSGGGQLEVNIGKLILYKDGLSSGNYLMECSGSSSSSGKSDISFKLLNDIRIKTITFLDELKNYMNLEINNLEYATVNDKEYKKGDTIYISNALNPQIIKDLSFIRFGIYPRLYYENSQGNTYYEPLFRVSNDNYNNPNFLDIIKYVKFNR
;
A
#
# COMPACT_ATOMS: atom_id res chain seq x y z
N MET A 1 30.72 1.40 1.32
CA MET A 1 31.47 0.59 0.34
C MET A 1 30.60 -0.63 0.05
N PHE A 2 29.97 -0.69 -1.12
CA PHE A 2 29.03 -1.76 -1.46
C PHE A 2 29.72 -2.73 -2.40
N TYR A 3 29.87 -3.99 -1.98
CA TYR A 3 30.35 -5.07 -2.84
C TYR A 3 29.14 -5.81 -3.42
N SER A 4 29.03 -5.79 -4.74
CA SER A 4 28.17 -6.70 -5.50
C SER A 4 29.06 -7.82 -6.02
N THR A 5 28.84 -9.04 -5.54
CA THR A 5 29.39 -10.27 -6.12
C THR A 5 28.31 -10.89 -7.00
N SER A 6 28.17 -10.39 -8.22
CA SER A 6 27.46 -11.09 -9.29
C SER A 6 28.04 -10.66 -10.63
N ASP A 7 28.46 -11.63 -11.44
CA ASP A 7 29.03 -11.44 -12.77
C ASP A 7 28.13 -10.53 -13.64
N ASN A 8 28.62 -9.31 -13.89
CA ASN A 8 27.89 -8.19 -14.50
C ASN A 8 27.73 -8.28 -16.04
N ASN A 9 27.63 -9.49 -16.61
CA ASN A 9 27.58 -9.66 -18.08
C ASN A 9 26.21 -10.04 -18.67
N THR A 10 25.13 -9.98 -17.90
CA THR A 10 23.78 -10.09 -18.48
C THR A 10 23.36 -8.74 -19.08
N LEU A 11 23.46 -8.65 -20.41
CA LEU A 11 22.67 -7.71 -21.21
C LEU A 11 21.19 -7.97 -20.85
N GLY A 12 20.49 -6.96 -20.34
CA GLY A 12 19.07 -7.10 -20.02
C GLY A 12 18.26 -7.51 -21.26
N THR A 13 17.06 -8.04 -21.08
CA THR A 13 16.23 -8.54 -22.18
C THR A 13 16.05 -7.48 -23.27
N GLU A 14 16.54 -7.76 -24.47
CA GLU A 14 16.40 -6.85 -25.61
C GLU A 14 14.95 -6.87 -26.14
N ILE A 15 14.39 -5.68 -26.31
CA ILE A 15 13.06 -5.48 -26.89
C ILE A 15 13.15 -4.34 -27.91
N GLY A 16 13.38 -4.71 -29.17
CA GLY A 16 13.66 -3.76 -30.24
C GLY A 16 14.96 -3.00 -29.97
N SER A 17 14.90 -1.67 -29.94
CA SER A 17 16.04 -0.81 -29.60
C SER A 17 16.23 -0.58 -28.09
N TYR A 18 15.47 -1.26 -27.24
CA TYR A 18 15.50 -1.09 -25.78
C TYR A 18 16.11 -2.33 -25.10
N SER A 19 16.79 -2.12 -23.96
CA SER A 19 17.24 -3.21 -23.07
C SER A 19 16.48 -3.09 -21.75
N LEU A 20 15.64 -4.08 -21.43
CA LEU A 20 14.91 -4.16 -20.17
C LEU A 20 15.81 -4.73 -19.08
N ARG A 21 16.01 -3.97 -18.01
CA ARG A 21 16.85 -4.33 -16.87
C ARG A 21 16.06 -4.21 -15.58
N THR A 22 16.22 -5.20 -14.70
CA THR A 22 15.71 -5.13 -13.33
C THR A 22 16.78 -4.51 -12.44
N VAL A 23 16.42 -3.45 -11.73
CA VAL A 23 17.31 -2.81 -10.74
C VAL A 23 16.81 -3.18 -9.36
N TYR A 24 17.67 -3.81 -8.57
CA TYR A 24 17.40 -4.07 -7.15
C TYR A 24 17.88 -2.88 -6.35
N LEU A 25 16.97 -2.28 -5.58
CA LEU A 25 17.27 -1.16 -4.69
C LEU A 25 17.42 -1.69 -3.27
N ASN A 26 18.52 -1.31 -2.61
CA ASN A 26 18.67 -1.47 -1.17
C ASN A 26 18.57 -0.08 -0.52
N ILE A 27 17.49 0.14 0.22
CA ILE A 27 17.18 1.43 0.82
C ILE A 27 17.53 1.35 2.31
N ASN A 28 18.63 1.98 2.71
CA ASN A 28 19.00 2.13 4.11
C ASN A 28 18.39 3.42 4.65
N ILE A 29 17.51 3.30 5.63
CA ILE A 29 16.79 4.44 6.21
C ILE A 29 17.23 4.57 7.67
N PRO A 30 17.83 5.69 8.06
CA PRO A 30 18.15 5.95 9.47
C PRO A 30 16.84 6.15 10.24
N ILE A 31 16.44 5.13 11.00
CA ILE A 31 15.15 5.02 11.71
C ILE A 31 14.94 6.13 12.75
N ASP A 32 16.02 6.73 13.28
CA ASP A 32 15.97 7.70 14.38
C ASP A 32 15.51 9.11 13.97
N SER A 33 15.40 9.38 12.68
CA SER A 33 15.15 10.73 12.12
C SER A 33 13.81 10.88 11.40
N VAL A 34 12.96 9.86 11.46
CA VAL A 34 11.74 9.80 10.65
C VAL A 34 10.50 10.03 11.53
N SER A 35 9.61 10.92 11.08
CA SER A 35 8.22 11.02 11.52
C SER A 35 7.50 9.67 11.45
N ASP A 36 6.28 9.55 11.98
CA ASP A 36 5.49 8.30 11.93
C ASP A 36 5.33 7.73 10.50
N GLN A 37 5.55 8.57 9.49
CA GLN A 37 5.53 8.26 8.07
C GLN A 37 6.68 8.96 7.32
N LEU A 38 7.21 8.30 6.28
CA LEU A 38 8.14 8.83 5.28
C LEU A 38 7.63 8.53 3.88
N GLU A 39 7.55 9.53 3.03
CA GLU A 39 7.23 9.38 1.62
C GLU A 39 8.49 9.54 0.76
N LEU A 40 8.73 8.58 -0.12
CA LEU A 40 9.81 8.56 -1.09
C LEU A 40 9.23 8.53 -2.50
N SER A 41 9.59 9.51 -3.33
CA SER A 41 9.08 9.63 -4.71
C SER A 41 10.17 9.74 -5.77
N GLU A 42 11.41 10.00 -5.37
CA GLU A 42 12.56 10.18 -6.25
C GLU A 42 13.73 9.31 -5.79
N ALA A 43 14.57 8.90 -6.74
CA ALA A 43 15.81 8.19 -6.49
C ALA A 43 16.92 8.63 -7.44
N ILE A 44 18.17 8.50 -6.99
CA ILE A 44 19.36 8.69 -7.82
C ILE A 44 19.98 7.32 -8.08
N ILE A 45 20.01 6.90 -9.34
CA ILE A 45 20.70 5.69 -9.78
C ILE A 45 22.15 6.04 -10.09
N LEU A 46 23.08 5.37 -9.42
CA LEU A 46 24.52 5.49 -9.67
C LEU A 46 24.98 4.29 -10.51
N PHE A 47 25.54 4.57 -11.68
CA PHE A 47 26.12 3.56 -12.56
C PHE A 47 27.59 3.32 -12.23
N SER A 48 28.08 2.11 -12.45
CA SER A 48 29.48 1.74 -12.21
C SER A 48 30.50 2.62 -12.96
N GLY A 49 30.10 3.20 -14.10
CA GLY A 49 30.90 4.17 -14.85
C GLY A 49 30.89 5.59 -14.27
N GLY A 50 30.30 5.81 -13.10
CA GLY A 50 30.21 7.13 -12.44
C GLY A 50 29.05 7.99 -12.91
N GLY A 51 28.30 7.55 -13.93
CA GLY A 51 27.08 8.22 -14.39
C GLY A 51 25.98 8.22 -13.32
N GLN A 52 25.11 9.22 -13.37
CA GLN A 52 24.02 9.39 -12.42
C GLN A 52 22.72 9.64 -13.19
N LEU A 53 21.61 9.13 -12.68
CA LEU A 53 20.28 9.38 -13.23
C LEU A 53 19.28 9.60 -12.10
N GLU A 54 18.70 10.79 -12.06
CA GLU A 54 17.53 11.10 -11.24
C GLU A 54 16.29 10.49 -11.89
N VAL A 55 15.52 9.73 -11.12
CA VAL A 55 14.30 9.07 -11.58
C VAL A 55 13.17 9.26 -10.57
N ASN A 56 11.96 9.45 -11.09
CA ASN A 56 10.75 9.31 -10.30
C ASN A 56 10.47 7.80 -10.10
N ILE A 57 10.34 7.36 -8.84
CA ILE A 57 10.09 5.95 -8.47
C ILE A 57 8.63 5.69 -8.10
N GLY A 58 7.73 6.64 -8.38
CA GLY A 58 6.34 6.61 -7.96
C GLY A 58 6.18 7.14 -6.54
N LYS A 59 5.48 6.39 -5.69
CA LYS A 59 5.20 6.75 -4.30
C LYS A 59 5.43 5.53 -3.40
N LEU A 60 6.47 5.58 -2.58
CA LEU A 60 6.74 4.60 -1.54
C LEU A 60 6.54 5.26 -0.18
N ILE A 61 5.53 4.80 0.55
CA ILE A 61 5.27 5.27 1.90
C ILE A 61 5.74 4.23 2.90
N LEU A 62 6.63 4.67 3.77
CA LEU A 62 7.22 3.89 4.84
C LEU A 62 6.70 4.41 6.16
N TYR A 63 6.50 3.52 7.11
CA TYR A 63 5.91 3.85 8.37
C TYR A 63 6.80 3.34 9.48
N LYS A 64 6.92 4.15 10.52
CA LYS A 64 7.68 3.77 11.70
C LYS A 64 6.96 2.60 12.38
N ASP A 65 7.71 1.53 12.59
CA ASP A 65 7.23 0.42 13.40
C ASP A 65 7.12 0.88 14.87
N GLY A 66 5.99 0.62 15.53
CA GLY A 66 5.83 0.92 16.96
C GLY A 66 4.78 1.96 17.38
N LEU A 67 3.95 2.48 16.46
CA LEU A 67 2.61 2.91 16.89
C LEU A 67 1.85 1.60 17.22
N SER A 68 1.60 1.33 18.49
CA SER A 68 1.13 0.03 18.94
C SER A 68 -0.26 -0.29 18.38
N SER A 69 -0.43 -1.46 17.76
CA SER A 69 -1.72 -2.15 17.78
C SER A 69 -2.06 -2.38 19.25
N GLY A 70 -3.13 -1.75 19.71
CA GLY A 70 -3.57 -1.96 21.07
C GLY A 70 -4.19 -3.35 21.20
N ASN A 71 -4.08 -4.00 22.36
CA ASN A 71 -4.81 -5.26 22.65
C ASN A 71 -6.33 -5.01 22.86
N TYR A 72 -6.94 -4.17 22.04
CA TYR A 72 -8.36 -3.80 22.04
C TYR A 72 -9.14 -4.57 20.98
N LEU A 73 -8.45 -5.05 19.95
CA LEU A 73 -9.03 -5.80 18.84
C LEU A 73 -8.40 -7.18 18.76
N MET A 74 -9.24 -8.20 18.59
CA MET A 74 -8.80 -9.57 18.30
C MET A 74 -9.35 -9.97 16.94
N GLU A 75 -8.47 -10.26 15.97
CA GLU A 75 -8.89 -10.78 14.67
C GLU A 75 -9.61 -12.13 14.86
N CYS A 76 -10.83 -12.23 14.36
CA CYS A 76 -11.66 -13.43 14.45
C CYS A 76 -11.68 -14.22 13.14
N SER A 77 -11.71 -13.51 12.02
CA SER A 77 -11.70 -14.11 10.70
C SER A 77 -11.18 -13.13 9.67
N GLY A 78 -10.59 -13.69 8.62
CA GLY A 78 -10.10 -12.93 7.49
C GLY A 78 -10.17 -13.74 6.20
N SER A 79 -10.54 -13.08 5.11
CA SER A 79 -10.51 -13.68 3.78
C SER A 79 -10.14 -12.63 2.74
N SER A 80 -9.47 -13.07 1.68
CA SER A 80 -9.11 -12.24 0.54
C SER A 80 -9.26 -13.04 -0.75
N SER A 81 -9.53 -12.35 -1.85
CA SER A 81 -9.71 -12.96 -3.17
C SER A 81 -8.75 -12.37 -4.20
N SER A 82 -8.53 -13.12 -5.28
CA SER A 82 -7.79 -12.63 -6.44
C SER A 82 -8.45 -11.43 -7.12
N SER A 83 -9.76 -11.21 -6.89
CA SER A 83 -10.49 -10.03 -7.33
C SER A 83 -10.26 -8.79 -6.46
N GLY A 84 -9.25 -8.77 -5.58
CA GLY A 84 -8.92 -7.59 -4.77
C GLY A 84 -10.03 -7.20 -3.78
N LYS A 85 -10.89 -8.16 -3.43
CA LYS A 85 -11.82 -8.04 -2.30
C LYS A 85 -11.18 -8.70 -1.09
N SER A 86 -11.29 -8.08 0.06
CA SER A 86 -11.04 -8.74 1.34
C SER A 86 -12.05 -8.32 2.39
N ASP A 87 -12.23 -9.22 3.35
CA ASP A 87 -13.14 -9.07 4.47
C ASP A 87 -12.37 -9.51 5.73
N ILE A 88 -12.40 -8.69 6.78
CA ILE A 88 -11.79 -8.98 8.09
C ILE A 88 -12.81 -8.69 9.19
N SER A 89 -12.79 -9.47 10.25
CA SER A 89 -13.60 -9.19 11.44
C SER A 89 -12.75 -9.14 12.70
N PHE A 90 -13.06 -8.17 13.55
CA PHE A 90 -12.43 -8.01 14.85
C PHE A 90 -13.47 -8.11 15.97
N LYS A 91 -13.18 -8.93 16.97
CA LYS A 91 -13.89 -8.88 18.25
C LYS A 91 -13.28 -7.81 19.14
N LEU A 92 -14.12 -6.97 19.72
CA LEU A 92 -13.71 -5.91 20.62
C LEU A 92 -13.42 -6.48 22.01
N LEU A 93 -12.17 -6.35 22.46
CA LEU A 93 -11.74 -6.73 23.81
C LEU A 93 -12.08 -5.65 24.85
N ASN A 94 -12.33 -4.42 24.38
CA ASN A 94 -12.64 -3.23 25.16
C ASN A 94 -13.57 -2.30 24.34
N ASP A 95 -14.22 -1.36 25.01
CA ASP A 95 -14.93 -0.27 24.34
C ASP A 95 -13.96 0.57 23.52
N ILE A 96 -14.34 0.91 22.29
CA ILE A 96 -13.57 1.76 21.39
C ILE A 96 -14.45 2.78 20.68
N ARG A 97 -13.84 3.85 20.21
CA ARG A 97 -14.44 4.80 19.26
C ARG A 97 -13.68 4.74 17.95
N ILE A 98 -14.34 4.41 16.85
CA ILE A 98 -13.70 4.44 15.53
C ILE A 98 -13.44 5.89 15.15
N LYS A 99 -12.21 6.20 14.73
CA LYS A 99 -11.86 7.54 14.24
C LYS A 99 -12.02 7.63 12.74
N THR A 100 -11.36 6.72 12.02
CA THR A 100 -11.43 6.65 10.56
C THR A 100 -10.73 5.39 10.05
N ILE A 101 -10.82 5.15 8.75
CA ILE A 101 -9.87 4.30 8.02
C ILE A 101 -9.04 5.20 7.12
N THR A 102 -7.71 5.17 7.25
CA THR A 102 -6.82 5.90 6.33
C THR A 102 -6.20 4.97 5.31
N PHE A 103 -6.01 5.49 4.11
CA PHE A 103 -5.29 4.85 3.01
C PHE A 103 -4.83 5.94 2.04
N LEU A 104 -4.18 5.57 0.92
CA LEU A 104 -3.78 6.54 -0.09
C LEU A 104 -4.98 7.31 -0.66
N ASP A 105 -4.99 8.63 -0.51
CA ASP A 105 -6.07 9.49 -0.97
C ASP A 105 -6.36 9.33 -2.47
N GLU A 106 -5.32 9.05 -3.26
CA GLU A 106 -5.42 8.78 -4.70
C GLU A 106 -6.31 7.57 -5.02
N LEU A 107 -6.49 6.66 -4.06
CA LEU A 107 -7.29 5.45 -4.21
C LEU A 107 -8.75 5.62 -3.76
N LYS A 108 -9.15 6.78 -3.22
CA LYS A 108 -10.50 7.01 -2.66
C LYS A 108 -11.63 6.68 -3.62
N ASN A 109 -11.47 7.03 -4.90
CA ASN A 109 -12.49 6.78 -5.93
C ASN A 109 -12.44 5.35 -6.49
N TYR A 110 -11.40 4.58 -6.17
CA TYR A 110 -11.16 3.25 -6.72
C TYR A 110 -11.46 2.14 -5.72
N MET A 111 -11.78 2.48 -4.48
CA MET A 111 -11.97 1.52 -3.39
C MET A 111 -13.29 1.76 -2.68
N ASN A 112 -14.02 0.67 -2.46
CA ASN A 112 -15.14 0.63 -1.55
C ASN A 112 -14.64 0.07 -0.22
N LEU A 113 -14.82 0.83 0.86
CA LEU A 113 -14.43 0.47 2.22
C LEU A 113 -15.64 0.63 3.12
N GLU A 114 -15.99 -0.44 3.83
CA GLU A 114 -17.17 -0.46 4.69
C GLU A 114 -16.83 -1.03 6.07
N ILE A 115 -17.51 -0.51 7.09
CA ILE A 115 -17.54 -1.06 8.44
C ILE A 115 -19.00 -1.40 8.77
N ASN A 116 -19.29 -2.67 9.06
CA ASN A 116 -20.65 -3.18 9.29
C ASN A 116 -21.64 -2.79 8.18
N ASN A 117 -21.22 -2.93 6.92
CA ASN A 117 -21.98 -2.57 5.71
C ASN A 117 -22.34 -1.08 5.59
N LEU A 118 -21.61 -0.21 6.29
CA LEU A 118 -21.71 1.24 6.17
C LEU A 118 -20.40 1.78 5.60
N GLU A 119 -20.48 2.73 4.67
CA GLU A 119 -19.30 3.42 4.14
C GLU A 119 -18.43 3.95 5.28
N TYR A 120 -17.12 3.66 5.23
CA TYR A 120 -16.20 3.95 6.34
C TYR A 120 -16.23 5.42 6.78
N ALA A 121 -16.45 6.36 5.87
CA ALA A 121 -16.51 7.79 6.20
C ALA A 121 -17.73 8.15 7.08
N THR A 122 -18.77 7.32 7.08
CA THR A 122 -20.02 7.52 7.85
C THR A 122 -19.98 6.93 9.26
N VAL A 123 -18.90 6.21 9.59
CA VAL A 123 -18.74 5.56 10.90
C VAL A 123 -17.72 6.26 11.80
N ASN A 124 -17.22 7.41 11.36
CA ASN A 124 -16.33 8.25 12.16
C ASN A 124 -17.02 8.65 13.47
N ASP A 125 -16.27 8.56 14.56
CA ASP A 125 -16.68 8.79 15.95
C ASP A 125 -17.79 7.87 16.48
N LYS A 126 -18.15 6.79 15.77
CA LYS A 126 -19.06 5.77 16.32
C LYS A 126 -18.37 4.98 17.44
N GLU A 127 -19.10 4.81 18.54
CA GLU A 127 -18.68 3.99 19.66
C GLU A 127 -19.17 2.56 19.50
N TYR A 128 -18.30 1.62 19.85
CA TYR A 128 -18.60 0.20 19.86
C TYR A 128 -18.20 -0.38 21.21
N LYS A 129 -18.97 -1.39 21.67
CA LYS A 129 -18.84 -1.92 23.01
C LYS A 129 -17.99 -3.18 23.03
N LYS A 130 -17.32 -3.39 24.16
CA LYS A 130 -16.63 -4.64 24.45
C LYS A 130 -17.55 -5.83 24.17
N GLY A 131 -17.03 -6.80 23.42
CA GLY A 131 -17.76 -8.00 23.04
C GLY A 131 -18.43 -7.92 21.68
N ASP A 132 -18.63 -6.72 21.12
CA ASP A 132 -19.12 -6.56 19.75
C ASP A 132 -18.11 -7.11 18.75
N THR A 133 -18.61 -7.41 17.55
CA THR A 133 -17.77 -7.71 16.40
C THR A 133 -17.95 -6.61 15.36
N ILE A 134 -16.84 -6.04 14.90
CA ILE A 134 -16.82 -5.17 13.73
C ILE A 134 -16.40 -5.98 12.51
N TYR A 135 -17.09 -5.77 11.40
CA TYR A 135 -16.80 -6.38 10.11
C TYR A 135 -16.32 -5.29 9.17
N ILE A 136 -15.15 -5.46 8.59
CA ILE A 136 -14.56 -4.50 7.67
C ILE A 136 -14.40 -5.20 6.33
N SER A 137 -14.97 -4.60 5.29
CA SER A 137 -14.81 -5.08 3.92
C SER A 137 -14.09 -4.01 3.10
N ASN A 138 -13.26 -4.47 2.18
CA ASN A 138 -12.60 -3.62 1.20
C ASN A 138 -12.66 -4.30 -0.17
N ALA A 139 -12.98 -3.52 -1.20
CA ALA A 139 -13.01 -4.01 -2.58
C ALA A 139 -12.54 -2.92 -3.54
N LEU A 140 -11.72 -3.30 -4.52
CA LEU A 140 -11.45 -2.42 -5.65
C LEU A 140 -12.67 -2.35 -6.57
N ASN A 141 -12.99 -1.15 -7.07
CA ASN A 141 -14.06 -0.95 -8.04
C ASN A 141 -13.61 -1.45 -9.44
N PRO A 142 -14.11 -2.61 -9.93
CA PRO A 142 -13.59 -3.23 -11.15
C PRO A 142 -13.79 -2.40 -12.40
N GLN A 143 -14.79 -1.51 -12.42
CA GLN A 143 -15.11 -0.69 -13.57
C GLN A 143 -14.07 0.42 -13.79
N ILE A 144 -13.40 0.85 -12.71
CA ILE A 144 -12.44 1.96 -12.71
C ILE A 144 -10.99 1.43 -12.78
N ILE A 145 -10.74 0.18 -12.36
CA ILE A 145 -9.39 -0.44 -12.43
C ILE A 145 -8.84 -0.52 -13.86
N LYS A 146 -9.69 -0.56 -14.89
CA LYS A 146 -9.25 -0.52 -16.30
C LYS A 146 -8.44 0.74 -16.63
N ASP A 147 -8.77 1.86 -16.00
CA ASP A 147 -8.05 3.12 -16.17
C ASP A 147 -6.69 3.13 -15.44
N LEU A 148 -6.49 2.18 -14.51
CA LEU A 148 -5.24 2.00 -13.78
C LEU A 148 -4.28 1.00 -14.45
N SER A 149 -4.51 0.62 -15.71
CA SER A 149 -3.78 -0.45 -16.43
C SER A 149 -2.24 -0.37 -16.37
N PHE A 150 -1.68 0.82 -16.17
CA PHE A 150 -0.24 1.06 -16.04
C PHE A 150 0.23 1.43 -14.62
N ILE A 151 -0.69 1.55 -13.66
CA ILE A 151 -0.40 1.83 -12.26
C ILE A 151 -0.36 0.51 -11.52
N ARG A 152 0.66 0.29 -10.69
CA ARG A 152 0.70 -0.81 -9.71
C ARG A 152 0.69 -0.21 -8.31
N PHE A 153 -0.09 -0.80 -7.42
CA PHE A 153 -0.08 -0.43 -6.01
C PHE A 153 -0.34 -1.64 -5.12
N GLY A 154 0.18 -1.54 -3.90
CA GLY A 154 -0.11 -2.44 -2.80
C GLY A 154 -0.11 -1.64 -1.52
N ILE A 155 -1.27 -1.50 -0.90
CA ILE A 155 -1.45 -0.70 0.31
C ILE A 155 -2.08 -1.52 1.42
N TYR A 156 -1.80 -1.13 2.66
CA TYR A 156 -2.48 -1.65 3.84
C TYR A 156 -3.29 -0.50 4.43
N PRO A 157 -4.61 -0.43 4.17
CA PRO A 157 -5.48 0.50 4.86
C PRO A 157 -5.35 0.32 6.38
N ARG A 158 -5.60 1.38 7.13
CA ARG A 158 -5.49 1.35 8.59
C ARG A 158 -6.75 1.82 9.25
N LEU A 159 -7.26 1.00 10.16
CA LEU A 159 -8.30 1.40 11.07
C LEU A 159 -7.66 2.18 12.22
N TYR A 160 -8.06 3.42 12.44
CA TYR A 160 -7.71 4.20 13.63
C TYR A 160 -8.88 4.21 14.61
N TYR A 161 -8.60 4.02 15.89
CA TYR A 161 -9.59 4.01 16.95
C TYR A 161 -9.02 4.57 18.25
N GLU A 162 -9.90 5.10 19.09
CA GLU A 162 -9.56 5.60 20.43
C GLU A 162 -10.12 4.68 21.51
N ASN A 163 -9.38 4.56 22.61
CA ASN A 163 -9.90 3.98 23.83
C ASN A 163 -10.68 5.02 24.67
N SER A 164 -11.24 4.60 25.81
CA SER A 164 -11.99 5.50 26.72
C SER A 164 -11.16 6.62 27.36
N GLN A 165 -9.83 6.54 27.30
CA GLN A 165 -8.91 7.57 27.81
C GLN A 165 -8.51 8.57 26.71
N GLY A 166 -8.99 8.38 25.47
CA GLY A 166 -8.62 9.21 24.32
C GLY A 166 -7.27 8.84 23.68
N ASN A 167 -6.66 7.72 24.06
CA ASN A 167 -5.44 7.25 23.40
C ASN A 167 -5.81 6.63 22.05
N THR A 168 -5.14 7.07 20.98
CA THR A 168 -5.34 6.55 19.62
C THR A 168 -4.44 5.36 19.34
N TYR A 169 -5.01 4.34 18.70
CA TYR A 169 -4.35 3.13 18.23
C TYR A 169 -4.70 2.92 16.76
N TYR A 170 -3.98 2.02 16.08
CA TYR A 170 -4.37 1.57 14.76
C TYR A 170 -4.23 0.05 14.60
N GLU A 171 -5.03 -0.52 13.70
CA GLU A 171 -4.80 -1.86 13.15
C GLU A 171 -4.58 -1.79 11.63
N PRO A 172 -3.57 -2.48 11.09
CA PRO A 172 -3.47 -2.69 9.66
C PRO A 172 -4.60 -3.64 9.21
N LEU A 173 -5.24 -3.29 8.10
CA LEU A 173 -6.22 -4.13 7.42
C LEU A 173 -5.54 -4.95 6.33
N PHE A 174 -6.28 -5.88 5.71
CA PHE A 174 -5.72 -6.67 4.60
C PHE A 174 -5.19 -5.81 3.46
N ARG A 175 -4.11 -6.30 2.84
CA ARG A 175 -3.48 -5.63 1.70
C ARG A 175 -4.49 -5.50 0.57
N VAL A 176 -4.62 -4.29 0.04
CA VAL A 176 -5.33 -4.01 -1.21
C VAL A 176 -4.29 -3.78 -2.30
N SER A 177 -4.44 -4.51 -3.40
CA SER A 177 -3.52 -4.41 -4.54
C SER A 177 -4.21 -4.72 -5.85
N ASN A 178 -3.72 -4.15 -6.93
CA ASN A 178 -4.16 -4.44 -8.28
C ASN A 178 -3.25 -5.43 -9.04
N ASP A 179 -2.42 -6.19 -8.32
CA ASP A 179 -1.44 -7.13 -8.89
C ASP A 179 -2.07 -8.14 -9.87
N ASN A 180 -3.32 -8.54 -9.62
CA ASN A 180 -4.05 -9.52 -10.44
C ASN A 180 -4.82 -8.90 -11.61
N TYR A 181 -4.96 -7.58 -11.64
CA TYR A 181 -5.73 -6.88 -12.67
C TYR A 181 -4.86 -6.38 -13.81
N ASN A 182 -3.64 -5.96 -13.46
CA ASN A 182 -2.77 -5.26 -14.39
C ASN A 182 -1.42 -5.97 -14.49
N ASN A 183 -1.20 -6.64 -15.62
CA ASN A 183 0.12 -7.12 -15.99
C ASN A 183 0.50 -6.64 -17.40
N PRO A 184 0.62 -5.31 -17.61
CA PRO A 184 1.01 -4.79 -18.91
C PRO A 184 2.37 -5.36 -19.27
N ASN A 185 2.49 -5.92 -20.47
CA ASN A 185 3.81 -6.34 -20.94
C ASN A 185 4.65 -5.09 -21.24
N PHE A 186 5.96 -5.25 -21.37
CA PHE A 186 6.86 -4.13 -21.60
C PHE A 186 6.53 -3.33 -22.89
N LEU A 187 6.00 -3.99 -23.93
CA LEU A 187 5.57 -3.29 -25.14
C LEU A 187 4.36 -2.40 -24.88
N ASP A 188 3.42 -2.81 -24.03
CA ASP A 188 2.27 -2.00 -23.64
C ASP A 188 2.74 -0.73 -22.91
N ILE A 189 3.76 -0.86 -22.05
CA ILE A 189 4.38 0.28 -21.35
C ILE A 189 5.06 1.23 -22.36
N ILE A 190 5.85 0.70 -23.31
CA ILE A 190 6.48 1.53 -24.36
C ILE A 190 5.42 2.28 -25.17
N LYS A 191 4.35 1.59 -25.58
CA LYS A 191 3.25 2.21 -26.33
C LYS A 191 2.63 3.33 -25.50
N TYR A 192 2.30 3.06 -24.24
CA TYR A 192 1.72 4.07 -23.34
C TYR A 192 2.61 5.31 -23.22
N VAL A 193 3.91 5.15 -23.01
CA VAL A 193 4.86 6.27 -22.86
C VAL A 193 5.07 7.03 -24.17
N LYS A 194 5.03 6.37 -25.33
CA LYS A 194 5.21 7.02 -26.63
C LYS A 194 3.96 7.77 -27.11
N PHE A 195 2.76 7.28 -26.80
CA PHE A 195 1.51 7.83 -27.31
C PHE A 195 0.84 8.83 -26.36
N ASN A 196 1.26 8.90 -25.09
CA ASN A 196 0.77 9.88 -24.11
C ASN A 196 1.83 10.93 -23.70
N ARG A 197 2.83 11.17 -24.56
CA ARG A 197 3.78 12.29 -24.45
C ARG A 197 3.44 13.40 -25.44
#